data_AF-A0A5B1CIA1-F1
#
_entry.id   AF-A0A5B1CIA1-F1
#
_cell.length_a   1.000
_cell.length_b   1.000
_cell.length_c   1.000
_cell.angle_alpha   90.00
_cell.angle_beta   90.00
_cell.angle_gamma   90.00
#
_symmetry.space_group_name_H-M   'P 1'
#
loop_
_entity.id
_entity.type
_entity.pdbx_description
1 polymer ?
#
loop_
_entity_poly.entity_id
_entity_poly.type
_entity_poly.pdbx_seq_one_letter_code
_entity_poly.pdbx_strand_id
1 'polypeptide(L)'
;MKTVNDCRSLRCFACLPLCILFLTGCFLTGCLGCARSVGTIDSARSAFHNGDLVAAEETLSQIASKQGGDSHAAALDLAMVRLSAGDLDGAESELRRLRNQFDELPETNLLCDSASMLTDDTVRVFRPAGYEEVMIRAMLAVCSLAGDSIDAEAYALQASMQQNKLRDRAEQRGIPSATEKFEPIAIAPYLRGVLREATHHDYDDAAKAYQLVSAVRPQFGPASADIQRATTGTHSRPGHGVLYVIACVGEGPRLVETEAPTTSDALAIASVALSASQNNSQKSNGGKSRAVPVIPNIASVKVPRVVIPETPIASVGVRVNGVLYGATQTLTDVGDLAIKQTEAEMPWTLARAVMRRTTKELAVAKIGDSMGLGGGAGSLFQFAAASAWAGTENADTRCWALLPREIQVLRAELPSGQHDLVVEPLGWNGQPIGSTNLREIEMVDGRNTYAVVIAPGKVIYQIGSAK
;
A
#
# COMPACT_ATOMS: atom_id res chain seq x y z
N MET A 1 -31.79 -18.94 -92.75
CA MET A 1 -32.82 -19.21 -91.72
C MET A 1 -32.56 -18.23 -90.58
N LYS A 2 -33.22 -17.06 -90.62
CA LYS A 2 -34.45 -16.75 -89.86
C LYS A 2 -34.22 -16.98 -88.35
N THR A 3 -33.66 -16.00 -87.63
CA THR A 3 -34.28 -14.78 -87.02
C THR A 3 -35.12 -15.08 -85.78
N VAL A 4 -35.02 -14.19 -84.78
CA VAL A 4 -36.09 -13.60 -83.93
C VAL A 4 -35.47 -13.30 -82.54
N ASN A 5 -35.54 -12.13 -81.93
CA ASN A 5 -36.10 -10.82 -82.30
C ASN A 5 -35.47 -9.73 -81.40
N ASP A 6 -35.40 -8.53 -81.97
CA ASP A 6 -35.26 -7.23 -81.32
C ASP A 6 -36.19 -7.01 -80.11
N CYS A 7 -35.78 -6.17 -79.16
CA CYS A 7 -36.53 -4.91 -78.94
C CYS A 7 -35.68 -3.81 -78.26
N ARG A 8 -35.71 -2.65 -78.91
CA ARG A 8 -35.09 -1.36 -78.56
C ARG A 8 -35.95 -0.57 -77.58
N SER A 9 -35.31 0.30 -76.78
CA SER A 9 -35.63 1.74 -76.56
C SER A 9 -34.81 2.21 -75.35
N LEU A 10 -33.78 3.07 -75.44
CA LEU A 10 -33.64 4.42 -76.00
C LEU A 10 -34.53 5.47 -75.34
N ARG A 11 -33.85 6.49 -74.78
CA ARG A 11 -34.24 7.87 -74.46
C ARG A 11 -34.60 8.16 -73.00
N CYS A 12 -34.32 9.32 -72.42
CA CYS A 12 -33.43 10.46 -72.67
C CYS A 12 -33.83 11.54 -71.62
N PHE A 13 -32.95 12.51 -71.33
CA PHE A 13 -33.22 13.80 -70.67
C PHE A 13 -33.67 13.77 -69.18
N ALA A 14 -32.80 14.15 -68.23
CA ALA A 14 -32.45 15.53 -67.83
C ALA A 14 -33.43 16.12 -66.81
N CYS A 15 -32.93 16.45 -65.61
CA CYS A 15 -33.12 17.72 -64.89
C CYS A 15 -32.64 17.61 -63.43
N LEU A 16 -31.51 18.26 -63.12
CA LEU A 16 -31.34 19.05 -61.89
C LEU A 16 -32.34 20.25 -61.92
N PRO A 17 -32.61 21.03 -60.84
CA PRO A 17 -31.85 21.20 -59.59
C PRO A 17 -32.69 21.42 -58.29
N LEU A 18 -31.98 21.43 -57.15
CA LEU A 18 -32.08 22.35 -56.00
C LEU A 18 -33.47 22.77 -55.45
N CYS A 19 -33.77 22.40 -54.20
CA CYS A 19 -34.59 23.23 -53.31
C CYS A 19 -34.14 23.11 -51.84
N ILE A 20 -34.21 24.24 -51.17
CA ILE A 20 -33.57 24.66 -49.91
C ILE A 20 -34.55 24.45 -48.73
N LEU A 21 -34.05 23.83 -47.64
CA LEU A 21 -34.14 24.20 -46.22
C LEU A 21 -35.51 24.49 -45.52
N PHE A 22 -35.56 24.09 -44.22
CA PHE A 22 -36.55 24.31 -43.13
C PHE A 22 -37.53 23.15 -42.88
N LEU A 23 -37.76 22.62 -41.66
CA LEU A 23 -37.15 22.73 -40.33
C LEU A 23 -37.89 21.72 -39.42
N THR A 24 -37.22 21.22 -38.38
CA THR A 24 -37.76 20.79 -37.06
C THR A 24 -38.73 19.60 -36.94
N GLY A 25 -38.32 18.60 -36.15
CA GLY A 25 -39.26 17.81 -35.32
C GLY A 25 -38.79 16.39 -34.96
N CYS A 26 -38.34 16.21 -33.71
CA CYS A 26 -38.33 14.96 -32.95
C CYS A 26 -37.51 13.75 -33.46
N PHE A 27 -36.36 13.49 -32.83
CA PHE A 27 -36.23 12.43 -31.81
C PHE A 27 -34.83 12.51 -31.18
N LEU A 28 -34.70 13.43 -30.20
CA LEU A 28 -33.63 13.41 -29.21
C LEU A 28 -34.07 12.47 -28.09
N THR A 29 -33.47 11.28 -28.02
CA THR A 29 -33.24 10.50 -26.78
C THR A 29 -32.32 9.32 -27.12
N GLY A 30 -31.11 9.64 -27.58
CA GLY A 30 -29.99 8.72 -27.57
C GLY A 30 -29.21 8.96 -26.28
N CYS A 31 -29.25 8.00 -25.37
CA CYS A 31 -28.55 8.02 -24.10
C CYS A 31 -27.11 8.48 -24.26
N LEU A 32 -26.78 9.65 -23.68
CA LEU A 32 -25.42 9.97 -23.25
C LEU A 32 -25.07 9.04 -22.08
N GLY A 33 -24.84 7.76 -22.40
CA GLY A 33 -24.03 6.91 -21.55
C GLY A 33 -22.62 7.44 -21.67
N CYS A 34 -22.22 8.37 -20.79
CA CYS A 34 -20.82 8.63 -20.53
C CYS A 34 -20.21 7.26 -20.23
N ALA A 35 -19.43 6.73 -21.17
CA ALA A 35 -18.53 5.62 -20.89
C ALA A 35 -17.57 6.13 -19.82
N ARG A 36 -17.96 6.00 -18.55
CA ARG A 36 -17.09 6.28 -17.41
C ARG A 36 -15.95 5.29 -17.60
N SER A 37 -14.76 5.81 -17.91
CA SER A 37 -13.53 5.03 -17.88
C SER A 37 -13.58 4.14 -16.65
N VAL A 38 -13.34 2.83 -16.80
CA VAL A 38 -13.20 1.93 -15.65
C VAL A 38 -12.13 2.57 -14.76
N GLY A 39 -12.50 3.00 -13.56
CA GLY A 39 -11.59 3.68 -12.66
C GLY A 39 -10.41 2.75 -12.34
N THR A 40 -9.20 3.30 -12.35
CA THR A 40 -7.99 2.61 -11.91
C THR A 40 -7.78 2.84 -10.42
N ILE A 41 -6.96 2.01 -9.76
CA ILE A 41 -6.55 2.26 -8.37
C ILE A 41 -5.97 3.67 -8.21
N ASP A 42 -5.10 4.10 -9.15
CA ASP A 42 -4.48 5.44 -9.07
C ASP A 42 -5.49 6.58 -9.22
N SER A 43 -6.56 6.39 -10.00
CA SER A 43 -7.64 7.37 -10.08
C SER A 43 -8.40 7.47 -8.76
N ALA A 44 -8.59 6.36 -8.05
CA ALA A 44 -9.24 6.35 -6.74
C ALA A 44 -8.36 6.99 -5.65
N ARG A 45 -7.05 6.71 -5.68
CA ARG A 45 -6.07 7.37 -4.79
C ARG A 45 -6.03 8.88 -5.02
N SER A 46 -6.09 9.31 -6.28
CA SER A 46 -6.18 10.73 -6.63
C SER A 46 -7.49 11.35 -6.14
N ALA A 47 -8.62 10.64 -6.24
CA ALA A 47 -9.90 11.10 -5.69
C ALA A 47 -9.82 11.27 -4.16
N PHE A 48 -9.23 10.29 -3.46
CA PHE A 48 -8.96 10.36 -2.03
C PHE A 48 -8.12 11.60 -1.67
N HIS A 49 -6.95 11.82 -2.28
CA HIS A 49 -6.12 13.00 -1.96
C HIS A 49 -6.80 14.35 -2.24
N ASN A 50 -7.77 14.38 -3.16
CA ASN A 50 -8.53 15.58 -3.52
C ASN A 50 -9.79 15.82 -2.67
N GLY A 51 -10.10 14.95 -1.70
CA GLY A 51 -11.30 15.12 -0.87
C GLY A 51 -12.54 14.35 -1.34
N ASP A 52 -12.49 13.67 -2.49
CA ASP A 52 -13.62 12.94 -3.04
C ASP A 52 -13.63 11.49 -2.54
N LEU A 53 -14.02 11.32 -1.26
CA LEU A 53 -14.09 10.01 -0.61
C LEU A 53 -15.13 9.10 -1.29
N VAL A 54 -16.22 9.66 -1.82
CA VAL A 54 -17.29 8.89 -2.47
C VAL A 54 -16.78 8.25 -3.77
N ALA A 55 -16.12 9.02 -4.63
CA ALA A 55 -15.56 8.45 -5.86
C ALA A 55 -14.41 7.46 -5.58
N ALA A 56 -13.60 7.73 -4.56
CA ALA A 56 -12.55 6.81 -4.12
C ALA A 56 -13.14 5.47 -3.65
N GLU A 57 -14.18 5.51 -2.81
CA GLU A 57 -14.85 4.31 -2.29
C GLU A 57 -15.56 3.52 -3.39
N GLU A 58 -16.32 4.18 -4.27
CA GLU A 58 -17.02 3.56 -5.41
C GLU A 58 -16.02 2.80 -6.29
N THR A 59 -14.90 3.43 -6.61
CA THR A 59 -13.87 2.84 -7.48
C THR A 59 -13.14 1.68 -6.80
N LEU A 60 -12.68 1.87 -5.55
CA LEU A 60 -11.91 0.84 -4.84
C LEU A 60 -12.77 -0.37 -4.48
N SER A 61 -14.03 -0.19 -4.09
CA SER A 61 -14.95 -1.30 -3.82
C SER A 61 -15.22 -2.13 -5.08
N GLN A 62 -15.34 -1.49 -6.25
CA GLN A 62 -15.48 -2.19 -7.53
C GLN A 62 -14.23 -3.00 -7.90
N ILE A 63 -13.03 -2.52 -7.58
CA ILE A 63 -11.77 -3.24 -7.86
C ILE A 63 -11.57 -4.37 -6.83
N ALA A 64 -11.78 -4.09 -5.54
CA ALA A 64 -11.63 -5.03 -4.45
C ALA A 64 -12.57 -6.24 -4.57
N SER A 65 -13.79 -6.04 -5.06
CA SER A 65 -14.79 -7.11 -5.24
C SER A 65 -14.48 -8.07 -6.40
N LYS A 66 -13.60 -7.68 -7.35
CA LYS A 66 -13.21 -8.55 -8.46
C LYS A 66 -12.18 -9.58 -7.98
N GLN A 67 -12.27 -10.81 -8.49
CA GLN A 67 -11.16 -11.77 -8.36
C GLN A 67 -10.07 -11.39 -9.37
N GLY A 68 -9.09 -10.60 -8.92
CA GLY A 68 -7.99 -10.10 -9.75
C GLY A 68 -6.75 -9.75 -8.93
N GLY A 69 -5.63 -9.53 -9.63
CA GLY A 69 -4.33 -9.28 -9.00
C GLY A 69 -4.30 -8.07 -8.07
N ASP A 70 -5.14 -7.06 -8.34
CA ASP A 70 -5.17 -5.79 -7.61
C ASP A 70 -6.18 -5.75 -6.46
N SER A 71 -6.99 -6.81 -6.29
CA SER A 71 -8.11 -6.85 -5.33
C SER A 71 -7.67 -6.55 -3.89
N HIS A 72 -6.58 -7.18 -3.42
CA HIS A 72 -6.09 -6.99 -2.06
C HIS A 72 -5.49 -5.60 -1.84
N ALA A 73 -4.73 -5.07 -2.81
CA ALA A 73 -4.18 -3.72 -2.72
C ALA A 73 -5.29 -2.66 -2.72
N ALA A 74 -6.32 -2.83 -3.57
CA ALA A 74 -7.50 -1.99 -3.55
C ALA A 74 -8.27 -2.09 -2.22
N ALA A 75 -8.37 -3.28 -1.62
CA ALA A 75 -9.06 -3.47 -0.35
C ALA A 75 -8.31 -2.80 0.83
N LEU A 76 -6.98 -2.81 0.81
CA LEU A 76 -6.16 -2.08 1.79
C LEU A 76 -6.37 -0.56 1.66
N ASP A 77 -6.35 -0.03 0.44
CA ASP A 77 -6.65 1.38 0.18
C ASP A 77 -8.11 1.72 0.57
N LEU A 78 -9.07 0.84 0.28
CA LEU A 78 -10.49 1.01 0.63
C LEU A 78 -10.68 1.16 2.14
N ALA A 79 -9.94 0.40 2.95
CA ALA A 79 -10.02 0.52 4.40
C ALA A 79 -9.62 1.91 4.90
N MET A 80 -8.62 2.55 4.27
CA MET A 80 -8.22 3.92 4.60
C MET A 80 -9.28 4.95 4.18
N VAL A 81 -9.94 4.73 3.03
CA VAL A 81 -11.06 5.57 2.58
C VAL A 81 -12.24 5.46 3.55
N ARG A 82 -12.64 4.25 3.95
CA ARG A 82 -13.71 4.02 4.93
C ARG A 82 -13.40 4.67 6.28
N LEU A 83 -12.18 4.48 6.78
CA LEU A 83 -11.72 5.11 8.01
C LEU A 83 -11.83 6.65 7.92
N SER A 84 -11.41 7.22 6.80
CA SER A 84 -11.48 8.68 6.56
C SER A 84 -12.91 9.20 6.37
N ALA A 85 -13.83 8.36 5.88
CA ALA A 85 -15.25 8.64 5.79
C ALA A 85 -15.99 8.49 7.13
N GLY A 86 -15.33 7.98 8.17
CA GLY A 86 -15.93 7.70 9.48
C GLY A 86 -16.66 6.35 9.57
N ASP A 87 -16.59 5.50 8.53
CA ASP A 87 -17.06 4.12 8.57
C ASP A 87 -16.05 3.24 9.29
N LEU A 88 -16.05 3.33 10.62
CA LEU A 88 -15.14 2.60 11.50
C LEU A 88 -15.34 1.08 11.41
N ASP A 89 -16.59 0.63 11.46
CA ASP A 89 -16.94 -0.80 11.42
C ASP A 89 -16.50 -1.42 10.09
N GLY A 90 -16.76 -0.74 8.96
CA GLY A 90 -16.36 -1.20 7.64
C GLY A 90 -14.85 -1.16 7.41
N ALA A 91 -14.13 -0.18 7.98
CA ALA A 91 -12.68 -0.12 7.92
C ALA A 91 -12.03 -1.23 8.76
N GLU A 92 -12.49 -1.42 9.99
CA GLU A 92 -11.96 -2.42 10.91
C GLU A 92 -12.20 -3.84 10.39
N SER A 93 -13.42 -4.14 9.93
CA SER A 93 -13.78 -5.43 9.36
C SER A 93 -12.90 -5.78 8.16
N GLU A 94 -12.67 -4.82 7.27
CA GLU A 94 -11.81 -4.98 6.09
C GLU A 94 -10.35 -5.28 6.47
N LEU A 95 -9.78 -4.52 7.41
CA LEU A 95 -8.42 -4.73 7.89
C LEU A 95 -8.25 -6.05 8.64
N ARG A 96 -9.22 -6.44 9.49
CA ARG A 96 -9.21 -7.76 10.18
C ARG A 96 -9.23 -8.89 9.16
N ARG A 97 -10.09 -8.80 8.14
CA ARG A 97 -10.20 -9.78 7.06
C ARG A 97 -8.89 -9.91 6.31
N LEU A 98 -8.30 -8.80 5.88
CA LEU A 98 -7.03 -8.78 5.13
C LEU A 98 -5.87 -9.32 5.97
N ARG A 99 -5.75 -8.90 7.24
CA ARG A 99 -4.76 -9.45 8.18
C ARG A 99 -4.84 -10.97 8.24
N ASN A 100 -6.04 -11.51 8.49
CA ASN A 100 -6.24 -12.96 8.61
C ASN A 100 -5.88 -13.69 7.31
N GLN A 101 -6.32 -13.16 6.16
CA GLN A 101 -5.98 -13.74 4.85
C GLN A 101 -4.47 -13.77 4.59
N PHE A 102 -3.75 -12.69 4.92
CA PHE A 102 -2.30 -12.65 4.74
C PHE A 102 -1.56 -13.56 5.73
N ASP A 103 -2.04 -13.67 6.96
CA ASP A 103 -1.47 -14.56 7.98
C ASP A 103 -1.63 -16.05 7.62
N GLU A 104 -2.70 -16.40 6.90
CA GLU A 104 -2.98 -17.75 6.41
C GLU A 104 -2.17 -18.10 5.15
N LEU A 105 -1.54 -17.14 4.48
CA LEU A 105 -0.73 -17.43 3.30
C LEU A 105 0.47 -18.29 3.70
N PRO A 106 0.74 -19.40 2.97
CA PRO A 106 1.87 -20.26 3.28
C PRO A 106 3.17 -19.47 3.21
N GLU A 107 4.09 -19.74 4.13
CA GLU A 107 5.42 -19.16 4.07
C GLU A 107 6.08 -19.58 2.76
N THR A 108 6.47 -18.62 1.92
CA THR A 108 7.19 -18.92 0.68
C THR A 108 8.55 -19.47 1.05
N ASN A 109 8.75 -20.78 0.90
CA ASN A 109 10.08 -21.36 0.98
C ASN A 109 10.85 -20.97 -0.28
N LEU A 110 11.58 -19.86 -0.18
CA LEU A 110 12.28 -19.20 -1.31
C LEU A 110 13.30 -20.09 -2.03
N LEU A 111 13.71 -21.21 -1.42
CA LEU A 111 14.63 -22.17 -2.00
C LEU A 111 13.95 -23.43 -2.59
N CYS A 112 12.66 -23.68 -2.27
CA CYS A 112 11.98 -24.94 -2.62
C CYS A 112 10.67 -24.78 -3.40
N ASP A 113 10.00 -23.61 -3.38
CA ASP A 113 8.78 -23.38 -4.16
C ASP A 113 9.08 -22.92 -5.58
N SER A 114 9.82 -23.76 -6.31
CA SER A 114 10.32 -23.44 -7.65
C SER A 114 9.24 -23.37 -8.73
N ALA A 115 7.96 -23.62 -8.43
CA ALA A 115 6.87 -23.51 -9.42
C ALA A 115 6.20 -22.13 -9.40
N SER A 116 6.11 -21.47 -8.23
CA SER A 116 5.48 -20.14 -8.08
C SER A 116 6.43 -18.99 -8.42
N MET A 117 7.75 -19.25 -8.40
CA MET A 117 8.79 -18.31 -8.84
C MET A 117 8.89 -18.16 -10.37
N LEU A 118 8.17 -18.99 -11.14
CA LEU A 118 8.30 -19.08 -12.61
C LEU A 118 7.19 -18.34 -13.36
N THR A 119 6.14 -17.91 -12.66
CA THR A 119 5.04 -17.14 -13.23
C THR A 119 5.34 -15.64 -13.17
N ASP A 120 4.65 -14.86 -13.99
CA ASP A 120 4.71 -13.39 -13.95
C ASP A 120 4.44 -12.88 -12.52
N ASP A 121 5.22 -11.90 -12.05
CA ASP A 121 5.09 -11.38 -10.69
C ASP A 121 3.71 -10.72 -10.48
N THR A 122 3.09 -10.21 -11.55
CA THR A 122 1.72 -9.65 -11.53
C THR A 122 0.63 -10.71 -11.38
N VAL A 123 0.92 -11.96 -11.77
CA VAL A 123 -0.03 -13.09 -11.69
C VAL A 123 0.01 -13.76 -10.31
N ARG A 124 1.01 -13.43 -9.47
CA ARG A 124 1.14 -13.97 -8.12
C ARG A 124 0.10 -13.39 -7.19
N VAL A 125 -0.28 -14.19 -6.19
CA VAL A 125 -1.06 -13.73 -5.04
C VAL A 125 -0.32 -12.55 -4.42
N PHE A 126 -0.99 -11.40 -4.35
CA PHE A 126 -0.47 -10.20 -3.72
C PHE A 126 -0.08 -10.52 -2.27
N ARG A 127 1.13 -10.10 -1.87
CA ARG A 127 1.59 -10.16 -0.49
C ARG A 127 2.02 -8.76 -0.07
N PRO A 128 1.54 -8.27 1.09
CA PRO A 128 2.03 -7.01 1.64
C PRO A 128 3.53 -7.11 1.95
N ALA A 129 4.21 -5.97 1.88
CA ALA A 129 5.57 -5.87 2.42
C ALA A 129 5.56 -6.05 3.95
N GLY A 130 6.72 -6.36 4.55
CA GLY A 130 6.81 -6.58 6.00
C GLY A 130 6.26 -5.41 6.82
N TYR A 131 6.61 -4.18 6.46
CA TYR A 131 6.11 -2.98 7.14
C TYR A 131 4.59 -2.83 6.96
N GLU A 132 4.03 -3.21 5.80
CA GLU A 132 2.58 -3.18 5.57
C GLU A 132 1.86 -4.20 6.46
N GLU A 133 2.40 -5.40 6.65
CA GLU A 133 1.85 -6.41 7.59
C GLU A 133 1.76 -5.87 9.02
N VAL A 134 2.77 -5.13 9.45
CA VAL A 134 2.80 -4.49 10.77
C VAL A 134 1.81 -3.31 10.80
N MET A 135 1.78 -2.51 9.74
CA MET A 135 0.89 -1.36 9.61
C MET A 135 -0.59 -1.74 9.57
N ILE A 136 -0.97 -2.91 9.06
CA ILE A 136 -2.37 -3.38 9.12
C ILE A 136 -2.83 -3.43 10.58
N ARG A 137 -1.98 -3.95 11.47
CA ARG A 137 -2.26 -4.06 12.91
C ARG A 137 -2.17 -2.72 13.61
N ALA A 138 -1.23 -1.86 13.23
CA ALA A 138 -1.16 -0.50 13.77
C ALA A 138 -2.42 0.32 13.40
N MET A 139 -2.88 0.23 12.16
CA MET A 139 -4.09 0.90 11.70
C MET A 139 -5.36 0.32 12.32
N LEU A 140 -5.40 -0.99 12.61
CA LEU A 140 -6.47 -1.59 13.44
C LEU A 140 -6.50 -0.97 14.85
N ALA A 141 -5.35 -0.77 15.47
CA ALA A 141 -5.27 -0.10 16.77
C ALA A 141 -5.79 1.35 16.70
N VAL A 142 -5.38 2.09 15.67
CA VAL A 142 -5.86 3.46 15.42
C VAL A 142 -7.37 3.49 15.15
N CYS A 143 -7.90 2.54 14.37
CA CYS A 143 -9.32 2.42 14.09
C CYS A 143 -10.12 2.15 15.37
N SER A 144 -9.66 1.22 16.21
CA SER A 144 -10.29 0.96 17.51
C SER A 144 -10.27 2.20 18.41
N LEU A 145 -9.16 2.93 18.49
CA LEU A 145 -9.08 4.20 19.26
C LEU A 145 -10.01 5.30 18.73
N ALA A 146 -10.27 5.35 17.43
CA ALA A 146 -11.24 6.27 16.84
C ALA A 146 -12.70 5.93 17.21
N GLY A 147 -12.95 4.66 17.59
CA GLY A 147 -14.23 4.13 18.02
C GLY A 147 -14.29 3.91 19.53
N ASP A 148 -14.45 2.65 19.96
CA ASP A 148 -14.68 2.27 21.36
C ASP A 148 -13.42 2.00 22.18
N SER A 149 -12.24 2.01 21.54
CA SER A 149 -10.92 1.71 22.10
C SER A 149 -10.73 0.29 22.68
N ILE A 150 -11.69 -0.64 22.49
CA ILE A 150 -11.70 -1.94 23.18
C ILE A 150 -10.53 -2.83 22.75
N ASP A 151 -10.27 -2.91 21.44
CA ASP A 151 -9.28 -3.81 20.86
C ASP A 151 -7.92 -3.15 20.60
N ALA A 152 -7.81 -1.85 20.86
CA ALA A 152 -6.63 -1.04 20.55
C ALA A 152 -5.32 -1.63 21.12
N GLU A 153 -5.34 -2.06 22.38
CA GLU A 153 -4.14 -2.65 23.01
C GLU A 153 -3.77 -3.99 22.37
N ALA A 154 -4.75 -4.85 22.13
CA ALA A 154 -4.53 -6.15 21.52
C ALA A 154 -3.89 -6.02 20.14
N TYR A 155 -4.36 -5.05 19.34
CA TYR A 155 -3.77 -4.75 18.04
C TYR A 155 -2.37 -4.16 18.11
N ALA A 156 -2.10 -3.25 19.06
CA ALA A 156 -0.76 -2.71 19.26
C ALA A 156 0.24 -3.80 19.66
N LEU A 157 -0.18 -4.76 20.51
CA LEU A 157 0.62 -5.94 20.84
C LEU A 157 0.85 -6.83 19.62
N GLN A 158 -0.18 -7.09 18.82
CA GLN A 158 -0.04 -7.86 17.58
C GLN A 158 0.94 -7.20 16.60
N ALA A 159 0.92 -5.87 16.46
CA ALA A 159 1.87 -5.15 15.61
C ALA A 159 3.31 -5.37 16.10
N SER A 160 3.54 -5.26 17.40
CA SER A 160 4.85 -5.54 18.01
C SER A 160 5.31 -6.99 17.80
N MET A 161 4.39 -7.96 17.94
CA MET A 161 4.67 -9.38 17.70
C MET A 161 5.03 -9.65 16.24
N GLN A 162 4.27 -9.07 15.30
CA GLN A 162 4.53 -9.25 13.87
C GLN A 162 5.89 -8.66 13.47
N GLN A 163 6.23 -7.49 14.01
CA GLN A 163 7.53 -6.89 13.79
C GLN A 163 8.68 -7.79 14.26
N ASN A 164 8.57 -8.32 15.48
CA ASN A 164 9.58 -9.25 16.02
C ASN A 164 9.70 -10.50 15.12
N LYS A 165 8.57 -11.06 14.68
CA LYS A 165 8.54 -12.20 13.75
C LYS A 165 9.28 -11.89 12.44
N LEU A 166 9.10 -10.70 11.88
CA LEU A 166 9.77 -10.28 10.65
C LEU A 166 11.28 -10.10 10.84
N ARG A 167 11.70 -9.49 11.96
CA ARG A 167 13.12 -9.38 12.32
C ARG A 167 13.76 -10.76 12.47
N ASP A 168 13.15 -11.66 13.24
CA ASP A 168 13.68 -13.00 13.49
C ASP A 168 13.81 -13.79 12.17
N ARG A 169 12.85 -13.64 11.24
CA ARG A 169 12.93 -14.21 9.88
C ARG A 169 14.06 -13.60 9.06
N ALA A 170 14.26 -12.28 9.13
CA ALA A 170 15.35 -11.60 8.43
C ALA A 170 16.72 -12.08 8.93
N GLU A 171 16.87 -12.28 10.24
CA GLU A 171 18.06 -12.85 10.87
C GLU A 171 18.31 -14.29 10.41
N GLN A 172 17.27 -15.14 10.40
CA GLN A 172 17.36 -16.52 9.91
C GLN A 172 17.77 -16.60 8.43
N ARG A 173 17.37 -15.60 7.63
CA ARG A 173 17.76 -15.48 6.22
C ARG A 173 19.16 -14.90 6.01
N GLY A 174 19.85 -14.51 7.08
CA GLY A 174 21.18 -13.90 7.03
C GLY A 174 21.17 -12.50 6.43
N ILE A 175 20.07 -11.74 6.54
CA ILE A 175 20.02 -10.35 6.07
C ILE A 175 20.97 -9.51 6.93
N PRO A 176 21.97 -8.83 6.33
CA PRO A 176 22.89 -7.98 7.08
C PRO A 176 22.15 -6.84 7.77
N SER A 177 22.49 -6.58 9.04
CA SER A 177 21.83 -5.58 9.89
C SER A 177 20.31 -5.75 9.96
N ALA A 178 19.82 -6.99 10.06
CA ALA A 178 18.38 -7.29 10.15
C ALA A 178 17.68 -6.48 11.25
N THR A 179 18.31 -6.30 12.41
CA THR A 179 17.75 -5.50 13.52
C THR A 179 17.51 -4.03 13.15
N GLU A 180 18.41 -3.40 12.39
CA GLU A 180 18.29 -2.01 11.96
C GLU A 180 17.31 -1.85 10.79
N LYS A 181 17.28 -2.82 9.87
CA LYS A 181 16.41 -2.78 8.68
C LYS A 181 14.96 -3.17 8.98
N PHE A 182 14.75 -4.01 9.99
CA PHE A 182 13.45 -4.39 10.53
C PHE A 182 13.26 -3.80 11.92
N GLU A 183 13.62 -2.52 12.06
CA GLU A 183 13.46 -1.73 13.27
C GLU A 183 11.98 -1.66 13.70
N PRO A 184 11.67 -1.70 15.01
CA PRO A 184 10.29 -1.60 15.48
C PRO A 184 9.60 -0.30 15.10
N ILE A 185 8.27 -0.37 14.89
CA ILE A 185 7.47 0.84 14.75
C ILE A 185 7.17 1.43 16.13
N ALA A 186 7.41 2.72 16.33
CA ALA A 186 7.27 3.35 17.65
C ALA A 186 5.80 3.47 18.10
N ILE A 187 4.85 3.53 17.16
CA ILE A 187 3.42 3.65 17.51
C ILE A 187 2.91 2.48 18.36
N ALA A 188 3.36 1.25 18.11
CA ALA A 188 2.87 0.10 18.84
C ALA A 188 3.19 0.15 20.36
N PRO A 189 4.46 0.32 20.79
CA PRO A 189 4.76 0.54 22.20
C PRO A 189 4.19 1.86 22.72
N TYR A 190 4.09 2.91 21.90
CA TYR A 190 3.48 4.18 22.35
C TYR A 190 2.01 4.02 22.74
N LEU A 191 1.18 3.38 21.90
CA LEU A 191 -0.22 3.14 22.20
C LEU A 191 -0.39 2.23 23.41
N ARG A 192 0.48 1.21 23.57
CA ARG A 192 0.51 0.41 24.79
C ARG A 192 0.79 1.27 26.02
N GLY A 193 1.75 2.20 25.92
CA GLY A 193 2.07 3.13 26.99
C GLY A 193 0.87 4.00 27.38
N VAL A 194 0.22 4.60 26.38
CA VAL A 194 -0.97 5.45 26.57
C VAL A 194 -2.12 4.69 27.22
N LEU A 195 -2.40 3.47 26.77
CA LEU A 195 -3.48 2.65 27.28
C LEU A 195 -3.21 2.12 28.69
N ARG A 196 -1.95 1.79 29.01
CA ARG A 196 -1.52 1.38 30.36
C ARG A 196 -1.52 2.55 31.33
N GLU A 197 -1.11 3.73 30.90
CA GLU A 197 -1.17 4.95 31.71
C GLU A 197 -2.62 5.29 32.09
N ALA A 198 -3.56 5.08 31.16
CA ALA A 198 -4.98 5.34 31.36
C ALA A 198 -5.66 4.42 32.39
N THR A 199 -5.04 3.32 32.80
CA THR A 199 -5.58 2.44 33.86
C THR A 199 -5.35 2.98 35.27
N HIS A 200 -4.50 4.01 35.41
CA HIS A 200 -4.05 4.57 36.68
C HIS A 200 -3.36 3.60 37.65
N HIS A 201 -3.00 2.39 37.19
CA HIS A 201 -2.27 1.42 38.01
C HIS A 201 -1.09 0.79 37.28
N ASP A 202 -1.10 0.71 35.95
CA ASP A 202 -0.04 0.06 35.16
C ASP A 202 1.07 1.05 34.72
N TYR A 203 1.43 1.99 35.60
CA TYR A 203 2.40 3.03 35.28
C TYR A 203 3.81 2.50 34.98
N ASP A 204 4.23 1.41 35.64
CA ASP A 204 5.52 0.77 35.37
C ASP A 204 5.58 0.19 33.94
N ASP A 205 4.47 -0.39 33.48
CA ASP A 205 4.37 -0.92 32.12
C ASP A 205 4.26 0.21 31.09
N ALA A 206 3.57 1.30 31.43
CA ALA A 206 3.55 2.51 30.62
C ALA A 206 4.96 3.11 30.45
N ALA A 207 5.71 3.26 31.55
CA ALA A 207 7.07 3.80 31.53
C ALA A 207 8.02 2.94 30.67
N LYS A 208 7.97 1.62 30.81
CA LYS A 208 8.74 0.70 29.94
C LYS A 208 8.36 0.85 28.46
N ALA A 209 7.07 0.99 28.18
CA ALA A 209 6.59 1.17 26.81
C ALA A 209 7.11 2.49 26.20
N TYR A 210 7.09 3.59 26.96
CA TYR A 210 7.67 4.87 26.52
C TYR A 210 9.20 4.84 26.40
N GLN A 211 9.90 4.05 27.22
CA GLN A 211 11.34 3.82 27.04
C GLN A 211 11.65 3.12 25.71
N LEU A 212 10.83 2.14 25.30
CA LEU A 212 10.95 1.50 23.98
C LEU A 212 10.73 2.52 22.85
N VAL A 213 9.75 3.42 23.01
CA VAL A 213 9.54 4.53 22.06
C VAL A 213 10.79 5.41 21.97
N SER A 214 11.37 5.81 23.10
CA SER A 214 12.58 6.64 23.11
C SER A 214 13.80 5.95 22.51
N ALA A 215 13.87 4.61 22.59
CA ALA A 215 14.95 3.84 21.99
C ALA A 215 14.82 3.74 20.46
N VAL A 216 13.59 3.58 19.96
CA VAL A 216 13.27 3.46 18.53
C VAL A 216 13.23 4.83 17.84
N ARG A 217 12.71 5.86 18.50
CA ARG A 217 12.59 7.22 17.95
C ARG A 217 13.15 8.26 18.93
N PRO A 218 14.48 8.35 19.09
CA PRO A 218 15.10 9.32 20.00
C PRO A 218 14.73 10.79 19.73
N GLN A 219 14.38 11.11 18.48
CA GLN A 219 13.93 12.43 18.04
C GLN A 219 12.47 12.75 18.40
N PHE A 220 11.70 11.79 18.91
CA PHE A 220 10.34 12.04 19.38
C PHE A 220 10.39 12.79 20.72
N GLY A 221 10.37 14.12 20.64
CA GLY A 221 10.54 15.03 21.78
C GLY A 221 9.67 14.71 23.01
N PRO A 222 8.38 14.32 22.88
CA PRO A 222 7.52 14.03 24.03
C PRO A 222 7.96 12.82 24.87
N ALA A 223 8.76 11.90 24.34
CA ALA A 223 9.08 10.63 25.02
C ALA A 223 9.64 10.82 26.43
N SER A 224 10.55 11.78 26.63
CA SER A 224 11.15 12.02 27.95
C SER A 224 10.13 12.48 28.98
N ALA A 225 9.17 13.32 28.58
CA ALA A 225 8.11 13.79 29.46
C ALA A 225 7.10 12.67 29.75
N ASP A 226 6.80 11.82 28.77
CA ASP A 226 5.95 10.63 28.94
C ASP A 226 6.56 9.61 29.91
N ILE A 227 7.86 9.33 29.78
CA ILE A 227 8.60 8.44 30.71
C ILE A 227 8.57 9.01 32.13
N GLN A 228 8.91 10.30 32.30
CA GLN A 228 8.92 10.94 33.61
C GLN A 228 7.54 10.88 34.26
N ARG A 229 6.51 11.25 33.50
CA ARG A 229 5.12 11.28 33.95
C ARG A 229 4.64 9.90 34.42
N ALA A 230 4.83 8.88 33.60
CA ALA A 230 4.49 7.50 33.95
C ALA A 230 5.30 7.03 35.17
N THR A 231 6.61 7.30 35.24
CA THR A 231 7.46 6.93 36.40
C THR A 231 6.98 7.57 37.70
N THR A 232 6.44 8.79 37.64
CA THR A 232 5.87 9.48 38.80
C THR A 232 4.42 9.08 39.13
N GLY A 233 3.83 8.16 38.36
CA GLY A 233 2.48 7.65 38.59
C GLY A 233 1.36 8.67 38.38
N THR A 234 1.54 9.62 37.45
CA THR A 234 0.58 10.70 37.22
C THR A 234 0.03 10.66 35.80
N HIS A 235 -1.24 10.30 35.60
CA HIS A 235 -1.86 10.36 34.27
C HIS A 235 -2.18 11.81 33.82
N SER A 236 -2.93 12.53 34.66
CA SER A 236 -3.36 13.93 34.48
C SER A 236 -3.59 14.59 35.83
N ARG A 237 -3.68 15.92 35.87
CA ARG A 237 -4.07 16.68 37.07
C ARG A 237 -5.53 16.40 37.45
N PRO A 238 -5.91 16.54 38.73
CA PRO A 238 -7.31 16.48 39.14
C PRO A 238 -8.16 17.52 38.39
N GLY A 239 -9.31 17.11 37.89
CA GLY A 239 -10.18 17.95 37.07
C GLY A 239 -9.72 18.08 35.61
N HIS A 240 -8.81 17.21 35.14
CA HIS A 240 -8.31 17.22 33.77
C HIS A 240 -8.37 15.84 33.11
N GLY A 241 -8.73 15.84 31.83
CA GLY A 241 -8.56 14.71 30.92
C GLY A 241 -7.37 14.92 29.99
N VAL A 242 -7.07 13.92 29.16
CA VAL A 242 -5.97 13.97 28.19
C VAL A 242 -6.48 13.71 26.79
N LEU A 243 -6.32 14.67 25.90
CA LEU A 243 -6.56 14.55 24.48
C LEU A 243 -5.29 14.00 23.80
N TYR A 244 -5.44 12.91 23.06
CA TYR A 244 -4.44 12.41 22.13
C TYR A 244 -4.89 12.66 20.70
N VAL A 245 -4.16 13.51 19.98
CA VAL A 245 -4.35 13.69 18.54
C VAL A 245 -3.39 12.76 17.82
N ILE A 246 -3.93 11.74 17.13
CA ILE A 246 -3.17 10.76 16.36
C ILE A 246 -3.37 11.11 14.88
N ALA A 247 -2.32 11.62 14.23
CA ALA A 247 -2.39 12.11 12.86
C ALA A 247 -1.61 11.20 11.89
N CYS A 248 -2.29 10.72 10.85
CA CYS A 248 -1.70 10.05 9.70
C CYS A 248 -1.36 11.12 8.65
N VAL A 249 -0.09 11.52 8.56
CA VAL A 249 0.35 12.72 7.83
C VAL A 249 1.10 12.37 6.56
N GLY A 250 0.72 13.02 5.46
CA GLY A 250 1.35 12.93 4.15
C GLY A 250 1.00 11.66 3.37
N GLU A 251 1.24 11.71 2.06
CA GLU A 251 1.09 10.54 1.18
C GLU A 251 2.19 9.51 1.47
N GLY A 252 1.80 8.25 1.69
CA GLY A 252 2.72 7.17 2.02
C GLY A 252 3.58 6.67 0.86
N PRO A 253 4.47 5.71 1.16
CA PRO A 253 5.32 5.07 0.16
C PRO A 253 4.49 4.36 -0.91
N ARG A 254 4.91 4.49 -2.17
CA ARG A 254 4.40 3.70 -3.30
C ARG A 254 5.53 2.97 -4.01
N LEU A 255 5.21 1.82 -4.61
CA LEU A 255 6.14 1.11 -5.46
C LEU A 255 5.98 1.57 -6.92
N VAL A 256 7.10 1.82 -7.58
CA VAL A 256 7.16 2.08 -9.02
C VAL A 256 8.13 1.12 -9.67
N GLU A 257 7.91 0.79 -10.94
CA GLU A 257 8.83 -0.04 -11.70
C GLU A 257 10.10 0.76 -12.04
N THR A 258 11.26 0.11 -11.91
CA THR A 258 12.53 0.64 -12.37
C THR A 258 13.42 -0.48 -12.91
N GLU A 259 14.35 -0.14 -13.80
CA GLU A 259 15.40 -1.07 -14.22
C GLU A 259 16.58 -0.99 -13.24
N ALA A 260 17.01 -2.14 -12.74
CA ALA A 260 18.16 -2.24 -11.85
C ALA A 260 19.20 -3.21 -12.44
N PRO A 261 20.51 -2.90 -12.31
CA PRO A 261 21.56 -3.82 -12.69
C PRO A 261 21.54 -5.06 -11.79
N THR A 262 21.91 -6.22 -12.35
CA THR A 262 22.07 -7.44 -11.55
C THR A 262 23.31 -7.35 -10.66
N THR A 263 23.22 -7.90 -9.45
CA THR A 263 24.32 -7.89 -8.46
C THR A 263 24.89 -9.29 -8.28
N SER A 264 26.14 -9.38 -7.81
CA SER A 264 26.78 -10.67 -7.50
C SER A 264 25.99 -11.49 -6.48
N ASP A 265 25.45 -10.85 -5.44
CA ASP A 265 24.60 -11.50 -4.43
C ASP A 265 23.33 -12.08 -5.05
N ALA A 266 22.66 -11.30 -5.91
CA ALA A 266 21.44 -11.74 -6.59
C ALA A 266 21.71 -12.93 -7.53
N LEU A 267 22.83 -12.90 -8.26
CA LEU A 267 23.25 -14.00 -9.14
C LEU A 267 23.59 -15.26 -8.34
N ALA A 268 24.29 -15.11 -7.20
CA ALA A 268 24.59 -16.21 -6.31
C ALA A 268 23.31 -16.87 -5.78
N ILE A 269 22.36 -16.08 -5.29
CA ILE A 269 21.05 -16.55 -4.83
C ILE A 269 20.30 -17.28 -5.96
N ALA A 270 20.22 -16.68 -7.14
CA ALA A 270 19.54 -17.28 -8.30
C ALA A 270 20.18 -18.62 -8.70
N SER A 271 21.51 -18.72 -8.68
CA SER A 271 22.22 -19.95 -9.04
C SER A 271 21.90 -21.13 -8.12
N VAL A 272 21.81 -20.86 -6.81
CA VAL A 272 21.43 -21.87 -5.79
C VAL A 272 19.98 -22.32 -6.02
N ALA A 273 19.07 -21.37 -6.27
CA ALA A 273 17.66 -21.67 -6.51
C ALA A 273 17.42 -22.49 -7.79
N LEU A 274 18.09 -22.19 -8.90
CA LEU A 274 18.01 -23.00 -10.14
C LEU A 274 18.46 -24.43 -9.90
N SER A 275 19.59 -24.58 -9.20
CA SER A 275 20.18 -25.89 -8.92
C SER A 275 19.25 -26.75 -8.06
N ALA A 276 18.58 -26.15 -7.07
CA ALA A 276 17.60 -26.85 -6.22
C ALA A 276 16.35 -27.31 -6.99
N SER A 277 15.83 -26.48 -7.90
CA SER A 277 14.64 -26.81 -8.73
C SER A 277 14.83 -28.05 -9.61
N GLN A 278 16.05 -28.26 -10.10
CA GLN A 278 16.37 -29.42 -10.96
C GLN A 278 16.39 -30.74 -10.18
N ASN A 279 16.92 -30.74 -8.96
CA ASN A 279 16.96 -31.94 -8.12
C ASN A 279 15.54 -32.46 -7.80
N ASN A 280 14.56 -31.56 -7.66
CA ASN A 280 13.16 -31.93 -7.47
C ASN A 280 12.51 -32.49 -8.74
N SER A 281 12.88 -31.97 -9.92
CA SER A 281 12.37 -32.45 -11.22
C SER A 281 12.93 -33.83 -11.63
N GLN A 282 14.04 -34.25 -11.01
CA GLN A 282 14.73 -35.50 -11.33
C GLN A 282 14.09 -36.77 -10.71
N LYS A 283 13.18 -36.62 -9.74
CA LYS A 283 12.47 -37.77 -9.14
C LYS A 283 11.33 -38.34 -9.99
N SER A 284 10.94 -37.69 -11.10
CA SER A 284 9.75 -38.10 -11.87
C SER A 284 10.00 -38.65 -13.27
N ASN A 285 11.23 -38.66 -13.80
CA ASN A 285 11.50 -39.30 -15.09
C ASN A 285 12.95 -39.80 -15.18
N GLY A 286 13.11 -41.13 -15.25
CA GLY A 286 14.40 -41.77 -15.45
C GLY A 286 15.00 -41.42 -16.83
N GLY A 287 16.27 -41.03 -16.83
CA GLY A 287 17.15 -41.09 -17.99
C GLY A 287 17.10 -39.91 -18.96
N LYS A 288 17.90 -38.86 -18.66
CA LYS A 288 18.79 -38.12 -19.58
C LYS A 288 19.37 -36.91 -18.83
N SER A 289 20.70 -36.88 -18.64
CA SER A 289 21.41 -35.69 -18.13
C SER A 289 21.11 -34.50 -19.05
N ARG A 290 20.37 -33.53 -18.55
CA ARG A 290 20.07 -32.30 -19.28
C ARG A 290 21.00 -31.19 -18.75
N ALA A 291 21.53 -30.39 -19.68
CA ALA A 291 22.50 -29.34 -19.43
C ALA A 291 22.16 -28.48 -18.20
N VAL A 292 23.19 -28.18 -17.40
CA VAL A 292 23.11 -27.17 -16.32
C VAL A 292 22.62 -25.86 -16.94
N PRO A 293 21.52 -25.25 -16.45
CA PRO A 293 21.07 -23.97 -16.95
C PRO A 293 22.14 -22.95 -16.58
N VAL A 294 22.86 -22.48 -17.58
CA VAL A 294 23.76 -21.35 -17.42
C VAL A 294 22.86 -20.12 -17.35
N ILE A 295 22.94 -19.36 -16.25
CA ILE A 295 22.29 -18.06 -16.18
C ILE A 295 22.90 -17.21 -17.31
N PRO A 296 22.11 -16.76 -18.29
CA PRO A 296 22.61 -15.92 -19.37
C PRO A 296 23.10 -14.59 -18.79
N ASN A 297 23.92 -13.86 -19.55
CA ASN A 297 24.40 -12.55 -19.11
C ASN A 297 23.25 -11.54 -19.07
N ILE A 298 22.53 -11.48 -17.95
CA ILE A 298 21.42 -10.57 -17.70
C ILE A 298 22.00 -9.32 -17.03
N ALA A 299 22.20 -8.26 -17.82
CA ALA A 299 22.78 -7.01 -17.32
C ALA A 299 21.85 -6.26 -16.35
N SER A 300 20.55 -6.23 -16.66
CA SER A 300 19.53 -5.55 -15.84
C SER A 300 18.21 -6.29 -15.86
N VAL A 301 17.38 -6.03 -14.85
CA VAL A 301 16.03 -6.55 -14.69
C VAL A 301 15.11 -5.47 -14.13
N LYS A 302 13.82 -5.56 -14.44
CA LYS A 302 12.79 -4.71 -13.83
C LYS A 302 12.50 -5.15 -12.40
N VAL A 303 12.51 -4.20 -11.47
CA VAL A 303 12.22 -4.39 -10.04
C VAL A 303 11.35 -3.26 -9.49
N PRO A 304 10.60 -3.50 -8.40
CA PRO A 304 9.91 -2.43 -7.71
C PRO A 304 10.90 -1.57 -6.90
N ARG A 305 10.67 -0.27 -6.89
CA ARG A 305 11.39 0.70 -6.07
C ARG A 305 10.40 1.56 -5.29
N VAL A 306 10.71 1.81 -4.03
CA VAL A 306 9.94 2.73 -3.18
C VAL A 306 10.14 4.17 -3.65
N VAL A 307 9.03 4.89 -3.79
CA VAL A 307 8.98 6.34 -3.99
C VAL A 307 8.11 6.91 -2.88
N ILE A 308 8.65 7.92 -2.18
CA ILE A 308 7.88 8.74 -1.24
C ILE A 308 7.39 9.97 -1.99
N PRO A 309 6.08 10.15 -2.19
CA PRO A 309 5.56 11.35 -2.84
C PRO A 309 5.90 12.60 -2.01
N GLU A 310 6.20 13.70 -2.71
CA GLU A 310 6.37 14.99 -2.03
C GLU A 310 5.03 15.45 -1.44
N THR A 311 5.05 15.93 -0.20
CA THR A 311 3.84 16.38 0.48
C THR A 311 4.00 17.80 1.04
N PRO A 312 3.00 18.68 0.87
CA PRO A 312 3.08 20.05 1.37
C PRO A 312 2.89 20.13 2.89
N ILE A 313 2.32 19.10 3.53
CA ILE A 313 2.04 19.06 4.97
C ILE A 313 3.24 18.52 5.75
N ALA A 314 3.60 19.24 6.80
CA ALA A 314 4.63 18.85 7.77
C ALA A 314 4.02 18.23 9.03
N SER A 315 2.89 18.75 9.51
CA SER A 315 2.23 18.30 10.74
C SER A 315 0.77 18.73 10.81
N VAL A 316 0.03 18.28 11.82
CA VAL A 316 -1.31 18.78 12.16
C VAL A 316 -1.20 19.74 13.35
N GLY A 317 -1.65 20.98 13.15
CA GLY A 317 -1.80 21.99 14.20
C GLY A 317 -3.08 21.75 14.99
N VAL A 318 -3.02 21.99 16.29
CA VAL A 318 -4.11 21.76 17.23
C VAL A 318 -4.41 23.03 18.00
N ARG A 319 -5.65 23.52 17.88
CA ARG A 319 -6.18 24.62 18.68
C ARG A 319 -7.34 24.13 19.53
N VAL A 320 -7.41 24.62 20.76
CA VAL A 320 -8.47 24.33 21.71
C VAL A 320 -9.07 25.65 22.16
N ASN A 321 -10.39 25.83 21.99
CA ASN A 321 -11.10 27.07 22.33
C ASN A 321 -10.45 28.32 21.70
N GLY A 322 -10.01 28.20 20.44
CA GLY A 322 -9.35 29.26 19.68
C GLY A 322 -7.86 29.49 20.01
N VAL A 323 -7.32 28.83 21.04
CA VAL A 323 -5.91 28.97 21.46
C VAL A 323 -5.06 27.88 20.82
N LEU A 324 -3.94 28.26 20.20
CA LEU A 324 -2.96 27.29 19.68
C LEU A 324 -2.33 26.52 20.84
N TYR A 325 -2.55 25.19 20.85
CA TYR A 325 -1.96 24.30 21.84
C TYR A 325 -0.59 23.79 21.37
N GLY A 326 -0.49 23.41 20.09
CA GLY A 326 0.74 22.89 19.52
C GLY A 326 0.54 22.23 18.16
N ALA A 327 1.52 21.42 17.75
CA ALA A 327 1.47 20.62 16.54
C ALA A 327 1.90 19.18 16.84
N THR A 328 1.37 18.23 16.07
CA THR A 328 1.75 16.82 16.15
C THR A 328 3.21 16.61 15.81
N GLN A 329 3.86 15.63 16.45
CA GLN A 329 5.26 15.27 16.21
C GLN A 329 5.38 13.83 15.69
N THR A 330 6.30 13.60 14.76
CA THR A 330 6.54 12.30 14.12
C THR A 330 6.94 11.23 15.13
N LEU A 331 6.06 10.24 15.29
CA LEU A 331 6.27 9.07 16.12
C LEU A 331 6.79 7.90 15.27
N THR A 332 6.13 7.62 14.14
CA THR A 332 6.51 6.56 13.21
C THR A 332 6.71 7.15 11.82
N ASP A 333 7.83 6.82 11.18
CA ASP A 333 8.13 7.18 9.79
C ASP A 333 7.93 5.95 8.89
N VAL A 334 6.78 5.87 8.23
CA VAL A 334 6.40 4.72 7.39
C VAL A 334 7.20 4.73 6.09
N GLY A 335 7.56 5.92 5.59
CA GLY A 335 8.40 6.05 4.40
C GLY A 335 9.80 5.47 4.61
N ASP A 336 10.46 5.80 5.71
CA ASP A 336 11.77 5.25 6.07
C ASP A 336 11.74 3.73 6.25
N LEU A 337 10.69 3.20 6.90
CA LEU A 337 10.49 1.75 7.05
C LEU A 337 10.35 1.04 5.70
N ALA A 338 9.57 1.62 4.77
CA ALA A 338 9.39 1.06 3.45
C ALA A 338 10.71 1.02 2.66
N ILE A 339 11.50 2.11 2.71
CA ILE A 339 12.83 2.18 2.08
C ILE A 339 13.75 1.11 2.67
N LYS A 340 13.97 1.13 3.98
CA LYS A 340 14.90 0.20 4.68
C LYS A 340 14.57 -1.26 4.38
N GLN A 341 13.30 -1.65 4.49
CA GLN A 341 12.90 -3.05 4.27
C GLN A 341 12.96 -3.46 2.81
N THR A 342 12.56 -2.58 1.88
CA THR A 342 12.64 -2.89 0.44
C THR A 342 14.09 -3.03 -0.02
N GLU A 343 14.98 -2.18 0.46
CA GLU A 343 16.42 -2.28 0.21
C GLU A 343 17.01 -3.57 0.82
N ALA A 344 16.58 -3.95 2.02
CA ALA A 344 16.99 -5.20 2.67
C ALA A 344 16.65 -6.44 1.81
N GLU A 345 15.49 -6.42 1.17
CA GLU A 345 14.95 -7.51 0.36
C GLU A 345 15.42 -7.48 -1.10
N MET A 346 16.04 -6.37 -1.55
CA MET A 346 16.42 -6.15 -2.95
C MET A 346 17.27 -7.28 -3.57
N PRO A 347 18.26 -7.88 -2.88
CA PRO A 347 19.02 -9.00 -3.43
C PRO A 347 18.14 -10.19 -3.82
N TRP A 348 17.12 -10.49 -3.02
CA TRP A 348 16.16 -11.57 -3.30
C TRP A 348 15.19 -11.21 -4.41
N THR A 349 14.78 -9.94 -4.48
CA THR A 349 13.93 -9.41 -5.56
C THR A 349 14.65 -9.47 -6.91
N LEU A 350 15.90 -9.01 -6.96
CA LEU A 350 16.76 -9.13 -8.14
C LEU A 350 16.98 -10.58 -8.53
N ALA A 351 17.30 -11.45 -7.57
CA ALA A 351 17.50 -12.87 -7.82
C ALA A 351 16.25 -13.49 -8.47
N ARG A 352 15.05 -13.23 -7.95
CA ARG A 352 13.79 -13.68 -8.56
C ARG A 352 13.60 -13.16 -9.98
N ALA A 353 13.87 -11.88 -10.22
CA ALA A 353 13.71 -11.31 -11.55
C ALA A 353 14.68 -11.95 -12.56
N VAL A 354 15.93 -12.23 -12.14
CA VAL A 354 16.92 -12.99 -12.92
C VAL A 354 16.43 -14.41 -13.21
N MET A 355 15.90 -15.11 -12.19
CA MET A 355 15.34 -16.46 -12.32
C MET A 355 14.20 -16.51 -13.34
N ARG A 356 13.28 -15.54 -13.23
CA ARG A 356 12.11 -15.40 -14.10
C ARG A 356 12.54 -15.20 -15.54
N ARG A 357 13.48 -14.27 -15.77
CA ARG A 357 14.04 -13.99 -17.10
C ARG A 357 14.76 -15.20 -17.69
N THR A 358 15.63 -15.83 -16.91
CA THR A 358 16.35 -17.05 -17.31
C THR A 358 15.37 -18.15 -17.73
N THR A 359 14.28 -18.34 -16.99
CA THR A 359 13.29 -19.38 -17.30
C THR A 359 12.50 -19.06 -18.57
N LYS A 360 12.07 -17.81 -18.76
CA LYS A 360 11.40 -17.36 -19.99
C LYS A 360 12.30 -17.58 -21.21
N GLU A 361 13.58 -17.23 -21.13
CA GLU A 361 14.55 -17.46 -22.22
C GLU A 361 14.74 -18.96 -22.52
N LEU A 362 14.87 -19.81 -21.49
CA LEU A 362 14.97 -21.27 -21.67
C LEU A 362 13.70 -21.90 -22.28
N ALA A 363 12.51 -21.37 -21.97
CA ALA A 363 11.27 -21.84 -22.55
C ALA A 363 11.21 -21.54 -24.06
N VAL A 364 11.56 -20.31 -24.47
CA VAL A 364 11.63 -19.90 -25.88
C VAL A 364 12.63 -20.77 -26.66
N ALA A 365 13.82 -21.01 -26.09
CA ALA A 365 14.82 -21.88 -26.71
C ALA A 365 14.29 -23.30 -26.98
N LYS A 366 13.64 -23.93 -25.98
CA LYS A 366 13.05 -25.27 -26.11
C LYS A 366 11.96 -25.35 -27.19
N ILE A 367 11.12 -24.31 -27.33
CA ILE A 367 10.05 -24.29 -28.34
C ILE A 367 10.66 -24.30 -29.74
N GLY A 368 11.65 -23.45 -30.02
CA GLY A 368 12.29 -23.43 -31.34
C GLY A 368 13.04 -24.72 -31.68
N ASP A 369 13.69 -25.35 -30.70
CA ASP A 369 14.31 -26.68 -30.88
C ASP A 369 13.26 -27.76 -31.25
N SER A 370 12.09 -27.72 -30.61
CA SER A 370 11.03 -28.71 -30.83
C SER A 370 10.26 -28.54 -32.14
N MET A 371 10.26 -27.34 -32.72
CA MET A 371 9.61 -27.06 -34.01
C MET A 371 10.48 -27.39 -35.23
N GLY A 372 11.71 -27.91 -35.03
CA GLY A 372 12.59 -28.32 -36.14
C GLY A 372 13.04 -27.16 -37.04
N LEU A 373 12.94 -25.92 -36.57
CA LEU A 373 13.27 -24.71 -37.32
C LEU A 373 14.80 -24.50 -37.33
N GLY A 374 15.52 -25.32 -38.10
CA GLY A 374 16.93 -25.11 -38.40
C GLY A 374 17.13 -24.05 -39.49
N GLY A 375 18.10 -23.14 -39.31
CA GLY A 375 18.46 -22.10 -40.30
C GLY A 375 17.81 -20.73 -40.06
N GLY A 376 17.87 -19.84 -41.07
CA GLY A 376 17.52 -18.42 -40.93
C GLY A 376 16.07 -18.11 -40.51
N ALA A 377 15.10 -18.98 -40.83
CA ALA A 377 13.71 -18.86 -40.39
C ALA A 377 13.54 -19.17 -38.89
N GLY A 378 14.34 -20.08 -38.35
CA GLY A 378 14.39 -20.38 -36.91
C GLY A 378 14.99 -19.25 -36.10
N SER A 379 16.09 -18.64 -36.57
CA SER A 379 16.68 -17.47 -35.91
C SER A 379 15.75 -16.26 -35.90
N LEU A 380 14.95 -16.06 -36.96
CA LEU A 380 13.98 -14.97 -37.02
C LEU A 380 12.76 -15.22 -36.10
N PHE A 381 12.26 -16.45 -36.03
CA PHE A 381 11.20 -16.83 -35.09
C PHE A 381 11.68 -16.74 -33.63
N GLN A 382 12.88 -17.22 -33.33
CA GLN A 382 13.50 -17.09 -32.00
C GLN A 382 13.68 -15.62 -31.61
N PHE A 383 14.16 -14.78 -32.52
CA PHE A 383 14.31 -13.35 -32.27
C PHE A 383 12.97 -12.63 -32.08
N ALA A 384 11.98 -12.91 -32.92
CA ALA A 384 10.64 -12.33 -32.82
C ALA A 384 9.91 -12.79 -31.54
N ALA A 385 10.01 -14.07 -31.17
CA ALA A 385 9.43 -14.62 -29.96
C ALA A 385 10.14 -14.11 -28.69
N ALA A 386 11.48 -14.07 -28.68
CA ALA A 386 12.25 -13.51 -27.58
C ALA A 386 11.97 -12.01 -27.39
N SER A 387 11.83 -11.24 -28.48
CA SER A 387 11.49 -9.82 -28.42
C SER A 387 10.07 -9.57 -27.92
N ALA A 388 9.10 -10.39 -28.34
CA ALA A 388 7.73 -10.30 -27.85
C ALA A 388 7.60 -10.69 -26.37
N TRP A 389 8.41 -11.62 -25.87
CA TRP A 389 8.37 -12.11 -24.48
C TRP A 389 9.23 -11.29 -23.53
N ALA A 390 10.34 -10.69 -23.98
CA ALA A 390 11.13 -9.75 -23.20
C ALA A 390 10.33 -8.49 -22.84
N GLY A 391 9.36 -8.11 -23.68
CA GLY A 391 8.45 -6.99 -23.43
C GLY A 391 7.34 -7.25 -22.40
N THR A 392 7.18 -8.48 -21.88
CA THR A 392 6.11 -8.86 -20.94
C THR A 392 6.62 -9.11 -19.52
N GLU A 393 7.78 -8.57 -19.17
CA GLU A 393 8.26 -8.57 -17.79
C GLU A 393 7.84 -7.27 -17.13
N ASN A 394 6.97 -7.35 -16.11
CA ASN A 394 6.68 -6.22 -15.24
C ASN A 394 7.04 -6.59 -13.80
N ALA A 395 7.57 -5.61 -13.06
CA ALA A 395 7.76 -5.71 -11.63
C ALA A 395 6.39 -5.63 -10.93
N ASP A 396 6.24 -6.36 -9.82
CA ASP A 396 5.08 -6.19 -8.96
C ASP A 396 5.20 -4.88 -8.19
N THR A 397 4.41 -3.88 -8.60
CA THR A 397 4.33 -2.57 -7.96
C THR A 397 3.09 -2.41 -7.09
N ARG A 398 2.34 -3.50 -6.85
CA ARG A 398 1.18 -3.46 -5.95
C ARG A 398 1.68 -3.19 -4.53
N CYS A 399 1.01 -2.27 -3.84
CA CYS A 399 1.34 -1.84 -2.49
C CYS A 399 0.13 -1.13 -1.88
N TRP A 400 0.14 -0.96 -0.56
CA TRP A 400 -0.82 -0.17 0.20
C TRP A 400 -0.44 1.32 0.16
N ALA A 401 -0.79 2.00 -0.92
CA ALA A 401 -0.29 3.37 -1.15
C ALA A 401 -1.08 4.47 -0.43
N LEU A 402 -2.26 4.16 0.15
CA LEU A 402 -2.99 5.09 1.03
C LEU A 402 -2.54 5.04 2.50
N LEU A 403 -1.50 4.29 2.83
CA LEU A 403 -0.80 4.49 4.10
C LEU A 403 -0.29 5.94 4.22
N PRO A 404 -0.16 6.48 5.43
CA PRO A 404 0.49 7.77 5.60
C PRO A 404 2.00 7.68 5.43
N ARG A 405 2.65 8.81 5.13
CA ARG A 405 4.12 8.93 5.20
C ARG A 405 4.60 8.79 6.63
N GLU A 406 3.90 9.43 7.55
CA GLU A 406 4.23 9.48 8.97
C GLU A 406 2.99 9.30 9.81
N ILE A 407 3.15 8.65 10.97
CA ILE A 407 2.17 8.76 12.05
C ILE A 407 2.75 9.69 13.10
N GLN A 408 2.00 10.73 13.42
CA GLN A 408 2.37 11.77 14.35
C GLN A 408 1.41 11.80 15.53
N VAL A 409 1.87 12.27 16.68
CA VAL A 409 1.04 12.39 17.88
C VAL A 409 1.26 13.73 18.58
N LEU A 410 0.17 14.26 19.15
CA LEU A 410 0.19 15.30 20.17
C LEU A 410 -0.60 14.82 21.40
N ARG A 411 -0.01 14.95 22.58
CA ARG A 411 -0.70 14.83 23.87
C ARG A 411 -1.06 16.23 24.37
N ALA A 412 -2.32 16.45 24.72
CA ALA A 412 -2.82 17.69 25.28
C ALA A 412 -3.63 17.42 26.56
N GLU A 413 -3.14 17.89 27.70
CA GLU A 413 -3.88 17.82 28.96
C GLU A 413 -4.81 19.03 29.07
N LEU A 414 -6.11 18.79 29.25
CA LEU A 414 -7.17 19.79 29.19
C LEU A 414 -8.09 19.67 30.41
N PRO A 415 -8.66 20.79 30.92
CA PRO A 415 -9.70 20.73 31.95
C PRO A 415 -10.86 19.82 31.52
N SER A 416 -11.57 19.23 32.47
CA SER A 416 -12.80 18.51 32.17
C SER A 416 -13.91 19.46 31.71
N GLY A 417 -14.76 19.00 30.80
CA GLY A 417 -15.83 19.79 30.19
C GLY A 417 -15.79 19.79 28.66
N GLN A 418 -16.61 20.64 28.05
CA GLN A 418 -16.70 20.78 26.60
C GLN A 418 -15.63 21.73 26.06
N HIS A 419 -15.04 21.36 24.93
CA HIS A 419 -14.01 22.13 24.25
C HIS A 419 -14.22 22.13 22.73
N ASP A 420 -13.95 23.26 22.10
CA ASP A 420 -13.85 23.38 20.64
C ASP A 420 -12.44 22.97 20.19
N LEU A 421 -12.34 21.79 19.60
CA LEU A 421 -11.11 21.29 18.97
C LEU A 421 -11.09 21.72 17.50
N VAL A 422 -10.04 22.45 17.13
CA VAL A 422 -9.72 22.74 15.72
C VAL A 422 -8.41 22.05 15.36
N VAL A 423 -8.46 21.26 14.29
CA VAL A 423 -7.27 20.67 13.67
C VAL A 423 -7.06 21.26 12.28
N GLU A 424 -5.79 21.55 11.94
CA GLU A 424 -5.43 22.17 10.66
C GLU A 424 -4.11 21.61 10.11
N PRO A 425 -3.99 21.40 8.78
CA PRO A 425 -2.73 20.97 8.18
C PRO A 425 -1.74 22.14 8.17
N LEU A 426 -0.56 21.93 8.74
CA LEU A 426 0.54 22.90 8.75
C LEU A 426 1.58 22.53 7.70
N GLY A 427 2.03 23.51 6.93
CA GLY A 427 3.17 23.34 6.02
C GLY A 427 4.51 23.38 6.74
N TRP A 428 5.59 23.14 6.00
CA TRP A 428 6.97 23.14 6.52
C TRP A 428 7.44 24.48 7.11
N ASN A 429 6.73 25.58 6.80
CA ASN A 429 6.95 26.91 7.39
C ASN A 429 6.12 27.14 8.67
N GLY A 430 5.40 26.12 9.16
CA GLY A 430 4.51 26.20 10.32
C GLY A 430 3.19 26.94 10.08
N GLN A 431 2.89 27.35 8.84
CA GLN A 431 1.65 28.05 8.52
C GLN A 431 0.55 27.07 8.08
N PRO A 432 -0.73 27.36 8.35
CA PRO A 432 -1.84 26.58 7.82
C PRO A 432 -1.87 26.58 6.29
N ILE A 433 -2.13 25.42 5.66
CA ILE A 433 -2.08 25.27 4.19
C ILE A 433 -3.36 24.67 3.56
N GLY A 434 -4.40 24.45 4.36
CA GLY A 434 -5.56 23.68 3.94
C GLY A 434 -6.79 23.89 4.80
N SER A 435 -7.76 22.99 4.69
CA SER A 435 -9.02 23.09 5.42
C SER A 435 -8.83 22.87 6.92
N THR A 436 -9.56 23.63 7.72
CA THR A 436 -9.66 23.42 9.17
C THR A 436 -10.91 22.61 9.49
N ASN A 437 -10.81 21.64 10.40
CA ASN A 437 -11.99 20.96 10.94
C ASN A 437 -12.21 21.41 12.39
N LEU A 438 -13.41 21.89 12.68
CA LEU A 438 -13.86 22.23 14.03
C LEU A 438 -14.79 21.13 14.54
N ARG A 439 -14.58 20.71 15.78
CA ARG A 439 -15.42 19.72 16.45
C ARG A 439 -15.46 19.96 17.95
N GLU A 440 -16.64 19.82 18.53
CA GLU A 440 -16.79 19.80 19.98
C GLU A 440 -16.32 18.44 20.53
N ILE A 441 -15.53 18.49 21.60
CA ILE A 441 -15.05 17.31 22.32
C ILE A 441 -15.36 17.46 23.80
N GLU A 442 -15.79 16.36 24.42
CA GLU A 442 -15.92 16.26 25.87
C GLU A 442 -14.64 15.69 26.48
N MET A 443 -14.08 16.43 27.43
CA MET A 443 -12.97 15.98 28.26
C MET A 443 -13.51 15.49 29.60
N VAL A 444 -13.19 14.24 29.94
CA VAL A 444 -13.60 13.62 31.20
C VAL A 444 -12.41 13.52 32.15
N ASP A 445 -12.61 13.88 33.41
CA ASP A 445 -11.57 13.85 34.44
C ASP A 445 -10.93 12.45 34.54
N GLY A 446 -9.59 12.43 34.50
CA GLY A 446 -8.79 11.20 34.52
C GLY A 446 -8.87 10.33 33.26
N ARG A 447 -9.58 10.73 32.20
CA ARG A 447 -9.74 9.88 31.00
C ARG A 447 -8.99 10.40 29.78
N ASN A 448 -8.72 9.47 28.88
CA ASN A 448 -8.25 9.77 27.53
C ASN A 448 -9.41 10.05 26.59
N THR A 449 -9.22 11.04 25.74
CA THR A 449 -10.03 11.33 24.55
C THR A 449 -9.12 11.22 23.33
N TYR A 450 -9.53 10.48 22.31
CA TYR A 450 -8.73 10.27 21.10
C TYR A 450 -9.34 11.02 19.92
N ALA A 451 -8.51 11.79 19.20
CA ALA A 451 -8.86 12.41 17.95
C ALA A 451 -7.93 11.86 16.85
N VAL A 452 -8.48 11.01 15.98
CA VAL A 452 -7.72 10.49 14.84
C VAL A 452 -7.90 11.42 13.64
N VAL A 453 -6.82 11.78 12.98
CA VAL A 453 -6.82 12.68 11.82
C VAL A 453 -6.08 12.00 10.66
N ILE A 454 -6.71 11.91 9.49
CA ILE A 454 -6.06 11.47 8.25
C ILE A 454 -5.78 12.72 7.42
N ALA A 455 -4.52 13.01 7.17
CA ALA A 455 -4.04 14.25 6.59
C ALA A 455 -3.06 13.97 5.43
N PRO A 456 -3.54 13.46 4.28
CA PRO A 456 -2.68 13.14 3.14
C PRO A 456 -2.02 14.38 2.52
N GLY A 457 -2.63 15.56 2.68
CA GLY A 457 -2.11 16.81 2.13
C GLY A 457 -2.86 18.03 2.69
N LYS A 458 -3.44 18.85 1.81
CA LYS A 458 -4.22 20.04 2.20
C LYS A 458 -5.61 19.72 2.72
N VAL A 459 -6.17 18.60 2.28
CA VAL A 459 -7.43 18.07 2.79
C VAL A 459 -7.10 17.20 4.00
N ILE A 460 -7.89 17.36 5.06
CA ILE A 460 -7.79 16.58 6.28
C ILE A 460 -9.15 16.01 6.66
N TYR A 461 -9.14 14.79 7.20
CA TYR A 461 -10.32 14.07 7.66
C TYR A 461 -10.17 13.84 9.17
N GLN A 462 -11.03 14.46 9.97
CA GLN A 462 -11.07 14.20 11.41
C GLN A 462 -12.10 13.11 11.68
N ILE A 463 -11.66 12.03 12.32
CA ILE A 463 -12.44 10.81 12.53
C ILE A 463 -13.04 10.81 13.93
N GLY A 464 -14.24 10.26 14.05
CA GLY A 464 -14.84 9.88 15.33
C GLY A 464 -16.30 10.31 15.44
N SER A 465 -16.98 9.74 16.44
CA SER A 465 -18.41 9.90 16.63
C SER A 465 -18.81 11.31 17.08
N ALA A 466 -19.58 12.02 16.25
CA ALA A 466 -20.50 13.03 16.76
C ALA A 466 -21.62 12.29 17.51
N LYS A 467 -21.41 11.98 18.78
CA LYS A 467 -22.49 11.58 19.67
C LYS A 467 -22.31 12.19 21.03
#